data_AF-A0A7V2LV49-F1
#
_entry.id   AF-A0A7V2LV49-F1
#
_cell.length_a   1.000
_cell.length_b   1.000
_cell.length_c   1.000
_cell.angle_alpha   90.00
_cell.angle_beta   90.00
_cell.angle_gamma   90.00
#
_symmetry.space_group_name_H-M   'P 1'
#
loop_
_entity.id
_entity.type
_entity.pdbx_description
1 polymer ?
#
loop_
_entity_poly.entity_id
_entity_poly.type
_entity_poly.pdbx_seq_one_letter_code
_entity_poly.pdbx_strand_id
1 'polypeptide(L)'
;MASRPLLLTLMATLHTHRGQLPEDRAALYEDAVSLLLQRWQEKSEADPVAGQDFQAIRALGVGALRRMVEELAYRTHERQGKQAPSEEEVQTAADIPFQEILALFSRYLPDTLNPRVLVDYLETRAGLLIGRKEGTYAFLHRSFQEYLAASYLTNTYGDLAQALRERVQADPTWWREVFLLGIGKAAPGGYAAAVDILNRLLPQPVNANSSASDLRLAVLVGQAGVDLRLPERAAESGEAFLQVMLQRLRESLAFIVETGALTPAERLEAGDALGKLGDPRFDPDRLHLPVLLRGQPEPAPLGFVRIPAGDYWLGSPDDDKTAYDDEHPLHRVRLPEFWIARYPVTNEQFRHFVEAGGYEAERYWTPEGWAWRQGTEPDFSAIETHPDKDLVRQHKEWVLGRSRPHWWGDPKWGAATRPVVGITWYEALAYCAWLGEQIAAFSHQVSAQSEEEGASGLRWPRGVIVSPCPARPSGRRQPGAAFPLPWGEGLGVRA
;
A
#
# COMPACT_ATOMS: atom_id res chain seq x y z
N MET A 1 3.84 -9.92 7.55
CA MET A 1 5.27 -9.52 7.58
C MET A 1 6.20 -10.47 6.84
N ALA A 2 5.89 -11.77 6.69
CA ALA A 2 6.76 -12.71 5.97
C ALA A 2 6.37 -12.86 4.48
N SER A 3 6.80 -11.92 3.65
CA SER A 3 6.82 -12.09 2.18
C SER A 3 8.23 -11.95 1.59
N ARG A 4 9.26 -11.73 2.43
CA ARG A 4 10.65 -11.58 2.01
C ARG A 4 11.51 -12.65 2.72
N PRO A 5 12.21 -13.54 1.98
CA PRO A 5 13.01 -14.63 2.54
C PRO A 5 14.02 -14.20 3.62
N LEU A 6 14.60 -13.00 3.48
CA LEU A 6 15.53 -12.45 4.48
C LEU A 6 14.86 -12.16 5.83
N LEU A 7 13.62 -11.65 5.83
CA LEU A 7 12.88 -11.39 7.07
C LEU A 7 12.60 -12.70 7.81
N LEU A 8 12.36 -13.80 7.10
CA LEU A 8 12.24 -15.14 7.69
C LEU A 8 13.56 -15.60 8.34
N THR A 9 14.69 -15.43 7.67
CA THR A 9 16.00 -15.78 8.24
C THR A 9 16.35 -14.92 9.47
N LEU A 10 16.04 -13.62 9.42
CA LEU A 10 16.22 -12.69 10.55
C LEU A 10 15.31 -13.03 11.72
N MET A 11 14.03 -13.29 11.47
CA MET A 11 13.07 -13.70 12.49
C MET A 11 13.45 -15.04 13.11
N ALA A 12 13.89 -16.02 12.32
CA ALA A 12 14.37 -17.29 12.84
C ALA A 12 15.61 -17.09 13.74
N THR A 13 16.58 -16.28 13.31
CA THR A 13 17.82 -16.02 14.07
C THR A 13 17.52 -15.28 15.37
N LEU A 14 16.68 -14.24 15.34
CA LEU A 14 16.30 -13.46 16.51
C LEU A 14 15.43 -14.25 17.48
N HIS A 15 14.46 -15.03 16.98
CA HIS A 15 13.64 -15.89 17.83
C HIS A 15 14.48 -16.94 18.57
N THR A 16 15.49 -17.52 17.91
CA THR A 16 16.41 -18.48 18.53
C THR A 16 17.26 -17.86 19.64
N HIS A 17 17.56 -16.56 19.55
CA HIS A 17 18.38 -15.85 20.54
C HIS A 17 17.60 -15.13 21.65
N ARG A 18 16.37 -14.66 21.40
CA ARG A 18 15.58 -13.84 22.35
C ARG A 18 14.20 -14.40 22.73
N GLY A 19 13.68 -15.42 22.04
CA GLY A 19 12.39 -16.05 22.34
C GLY A 19 11.12 -15.21 22.06
N GLN A 20 11.24 -13.92 21.76
CA GLN A 20 10.14 -13.03 21.33
C GLN A 20 10.58 -12.16 20.15
N LEU A 21 9.67 -11.91 19.21
CA LEU A 21 9.91 -11.10 18.02
C LEU A 21 9.21 -9.74 18.15
N PRO A 22 9.90 -8.62 17.87
CA PRO A 22 9.27 -7.31 17.81
C PRO A 22 8.16 -7.27 16.75
N GLU A 23 7.06 -6.59 17.06
CA GLU A 23 5.98 -6.33 16.09
C GLU A 23 6.37 -5.22 15.09
N ASP A 24 7.30 -4.32 15.46
CA ASP A 24 7.75 -3.21 14.62
C ASP A 24 8.97 -3.59 13.75
N ARG A 25 8.93 -3.21 12.46
CA ARG A 25 10.00 -3.52 11.49
C ARG A 25 11.33 -2.84 11.85
N ALA A 26 11.32 -1.59 12.27
CA ALA A 26 12.53 -0.86 12.66
C ALA A 26 13.13 -1.46 13.94
N ALA A 27 12.30 -1.91 14.89
CA ALA A 27 12.76 -2.63 16.08
C ALA A 27 13.40 -3.99 15.72
N LEU A 28 12.81 -4.73 14.78
CA LEU A 28 13.40 -5.98 14.29
C LEU A 28 14.79 -5.78 13.68
N TYR A 29 14.97 -4.74 12.87
CA TYR A 29 16.28 -4.40 12.32
C TYR A 29 17.25 -3.87 13.38
N GLU A 30 16.78 -3.09 14.37
CA GLU A 30 17.60 -2.65 15.51
C GLU A 30 18.18 -3.85 16.26
N ASP A 31 17.32 -4.81 16.59
CA ASP A 31 17.72 -6.02 17.29
C ASP A 31 18.68 -6.87 16.46
N ALA A 32 18.41 -7.02 15.16
CA ALA A 32 19.31 -7.74 14.26
C ALA A 32 20.69 -7.08 14.17
N VAL A 33 20.75 -5.78 13.87
CA VAL A 33 22.02 -5.04 13.77
C VAL A 33 22.76 -5.06 15.10
N SER A 34 22.04 -4.84 16.21
CA SER A 34 22.62 -4.92 17.56
C SER A 34 23.22 -6.30 17.84
N LEU A 35 22.53 -7.39 17.50
CA LEU A 35 23.06 -8.75 17.67
C LEU A 35 24.30 -9.00 16.79
N LEU A 36 24.27 -8.58 15.53
CA LEU A 36 25.41 -8.74 14.61
C LEU A 36 26.64 -7.96 15.06
N LEU A 37 26.43 -6.77 15.65
CA LEU A 37 27.50 -5.96 16.21
C LEU A 37 27.95 -6.44 17.60
N GLN A 38 27.07 -7.00 18.44
CA GLN A 38 27.40 -7.51 19.78
C GLN A 38 28.30 -8.75 19.75
N ARG A 39 28.21 -9.57 18.69
CA ARG A 39 29.15 -10.69 18.46
C ARG A 39 30.63 -10.25 18.42
N TRP A 40 30.91 -8.95 18.30
CA TRP A 40 32.22 -8.33 18.49
C TRP A 40 32.79 -8.54 19.90
N GLN A 41 31.94 -8.60 20.93
CA GLN A 41 32.37 -8.63 22.32
C GLN A 41 32.56 -10.05 22.90
N GLU A 42 31.80 -11.03 22.41
CA GLU A 42 31.59 -12.34 23.08
C GLU A 42 32.62 -13.44 22.74
N LYS A 43 33.33 -13.38 21.60
CA LYS A 43 34.25 -14.46 21.16
C LYS A 43 35.73 -14.06 21.18
N SER A 44 36.21 -13.58 22.32
CA SER A 44 37.62 -13.18 22.52
C SER A 44 38.46 -14.14 23.37
N GLU A 45 37.91 -15.19 23.98
CA GLU A 45 38.73 -16.05 24.86
C GLU A 45 39.56 -17.12 24.12
N ALA A 46 39.39 -17.31 22.81
CA ALA A 46 40.00 -18.45 22.10
C ALA A 46 40.79 -18.11 20.83
N ASP A 47 40.99 -16.82 20.47
CA ASP A 47 41.67 -16.45 19.22
C ASP A 47 43.05 -15.77 19.48
N PRO A 48 44.16 -16.54 19.48
CA PRO A 48 45.49 -16.02 19.77
C PRO A 48 46.09 -15.13 18.66
N VAL A 49 45.36 -14.89 17.55
CA VAL A 49 45.80 -14.08 16.40
C VAL A 49 45.25 -12.64 16.46
N ALA A 50 44.46 -12.28 17.48
CA ALA A 50 43.93 -10.93 17.64
C ALA A 50 45.07 -9.92 17.94
N GLY A 51 45.60 -9.28 16.88
CA GLY A 51 46.68 -8.31 16.96
C GLY A 51 46.32 -7.02 17.73
N GLN A 52 47.31 -6.14 17.92
CA GLN A 52 47.15 -4.88 18.68
C GLN A 52 46.02 -3.99 18.15
N ASP A 53 45.86 -3.92 16.82
CA ASP A 53 44.78 -3.16 16.18
C ASP A 53 43.39 -3.66 16.59
N PHE A 54 43.20 -4.97 16.74
CA PHE A 54 41.90 -5.53 17.13
C PHE A 54 41.50 -5.12 18.54
N GLN A 55 42.44 -5.13 19.49
CA GLN A 55 42.20 -4.71 20.87
C GLN A 55 41.93 -3.20 20.98
N ALA A 56 42.68 -2.38 20.22
CA ALA A 56 42.47 -0.94 20.21
C ALA A 56 41.13 -0.55 19.55
N ILE A 57 40.73 -1.25 18.49
CA ILE A 57 39.41 -1.06 17.87
C ILE A 57 38.29 -1.54 18.80
N ARG A 58 38.53 -2.59 19.61
CA ARG A 58 37.58 -3.03 20.64
C ARG A 58 37.33 -1.93 21.69
N ALA A 59 38.37 -1.18 22.05
CA ALA A 59 38.27 -0.08 23.00
C ALA A 59 37.41 1.10 22.49
N LEU A 60 37.21 1.26 21.17
CA LEU A 60 36.27 2.23 20.61
C LEU A 60 34.81 1.92 20.98
N GLY A 61 34.52 0.65 21.26
CA GLY A 61 33.20 0.17 21.64
C GLY A 61 32.22 0.05 20.48
N VAL A 62 31.16 -0.72 20.72
CA VAL A 62 30.11 -1.02 19.73
C VAL A 62 29.39 0.25 19.26
N GLY A 63 29.28 1.27 20.12
CA GLY A 63 28.64 2.54 19.76
C GLY A 63 29.40 3.35 18.70
N ALA A 64 30.73 3.37 18.75
CA ALA A 64 31.53 4.04 17.71
C ALA A 64 31.43 3.30 16.38
N LEU A 65 31.57 1.96 16.42
CA LEU A 65 31.39 1.11 15.25
C LEU A 65 30.00 1.30 14.61
N ARG A 66 28.95 1.35 15.44
CA ARG A 66 27.58 1.59 14.98
C ARG A 66 27.47 2.91 14.22
N ARG A 67 28.00 4.02 14.74
CA ARG A 67 27.97 5.33 14.06
C ARG A 67 28.69 5.31 12.71
N MET A 68 29.84 4.65 12.63
CA MET A 68 30.62 4.54 11.39
C MET A 68 29.85 3.77 10.31
N VAL A 69 29.19 2.67 10.69
CA VAL A 69 28.40 1.84 9.78
C VAL A 69 27.10 2.53 9.36
N GLU A 70 26.47 3.28 10.26
CA GLU A 70 25.31 4.14 9.95
C GLU A 70 25.66 5.21 8.91
N GLU A 71 26.76 5.94 9.10
CA GLU A 71 27.20 6.95 8.13
C GLU A 71 27.57 6.32 6.78
N LEU A 72 28.29 5.18 6.79
CA LEU A 72 28.63 4.46 5.58
C LEU A 72 27.36 4.07 4.80
N ALA A 73 26.35 3.54 5.50
CA ALA A 73 25.09 3.16 4.89
C ALA A 73 24.35 4.36 4.28
N TYR A 74 24.26 5.47 5.01
CA TYR A 74 23.62 6.70 4.52
C TYR A 74 24.33 7.25 3.28
N ARG A 75 25.65 7.44 3.32
CA ARG A 75 26.41 8.00 2.18
C ARG A 75 26.35 7.10 0.96
N THR A 76 26.46 5.79 1.17
CA THR A 76 26.30 4.80 0.11
C THR A 76 24.91 4.91 -0.50
N HIS A 77 23.86 4.95 0.32
CA HIS A 77 22.48 5.04 -0.13
C HIS A 77 22.21 6.34 -0.90
N GLU A 78 22.74 7.47 -0.43
CA GLU A 78 22.62 8.76 -1.11
C GLU A 78 23.35 8.77 -2.46
N ARG A 79 24.58 8.27 -2.54
CA ARG A 79 25.35 8.20 -3.79
C ARG A 79 24.64 7.37 -4.84
N GLN A 80 24.18 6.19 -4.44
CA GLN A 80 23.51 5.23 -5.32
C GLN A 80 22.21 5.79 -5.89
N GLY A 81 21.49 6.65 -5.16
CA GLY A 81 20.28 7.31 -5.67
C GLY A 81 20.57 8.42 -6.70
N LYS A 82 21.78 8.99 -6.71
CA LYS A 82 22.18 10.04 -7.67
C LYS A 82 22.69 9.49 -8.99
N GLN A 83 23.03 8.20 -9.05
CA GLN A 83 23.51 7.51 -10.24
C GLN A 83 22.34 6.71 -10.83
N ALA A 84 21.67 7.22 -11.88
CA ALA A 84 20.66 6.44 -12.59
C ALA A 84 21.37 5.29 -13.33
N PRO A 85 21.19 4.01 -12.93
CA PRO A 85 21.92 2.94 -13.57
C PRO A 85 21.34 2.66 -14.97
N SER A 86 22.22 2.47 -15.94
CA SER A 86 21.88 1.76 -17.17
C SER A 86 21.55 0.28 -16.86
N GLU A 87 20.86 -0.43 -17.77
CA GLU A 87 20.42 -1.82 -17.55
C GLU A 87 21.58 -2.80 -17.25
N GLU A 88 22.83 -2.48 -17.64
CA GLU A 88 24.03 -3.25 -17.29
C GLU A 88 24.60 -2.93 -15.89
N GLU A 89 24.22 -1.82 -15.26
CA GLU A 89 24.83 -1.29 -14.02
C GLU A 89 24.10 -1.68 -12.72
N VAL A 90 22.97 -2.40 -12.81
CA VAL A 90 22.15 -2.77 -11.65
C VAL A 90 22.95 -3.58 -10.61
N GLN A 91 23.91 -4.39 -11.05
CA GLN A 91 24.77 -5.16 -10.16
C GLN A 91 25.91 -4.32 -9.52
N THR A 92 26.46 -3.36 -10.26
CA THR A 92 27.54 -2.45 -9.81
C THR A 92 27.04 -1.28 -8.97
N ALA A 93 25.75 -0.93 -9.08
CA ALA A 93 25.15 0.13 -8.30
C ALA A 93 25.24 -0.14 -6.79
N ALA A 94 25.18 -1.41 -6.36
CA ALA A 94 25.28 -1.78 -4.95
C ALA A 94 26.70 -1.71 -4.37
N ASP A 95 27.73 -1.54 -5.22
CA ASP A 95 29.12 -1.63 -4.81
C ASP A 95 29.61 -0.38 -4.06
N ILE A 96 30.41 -0.64 -3.05
CA ILE A 96 31.09 0.32 -2.19
C ILE A 96 32.59 0.10 -2.41
N PRO A 97 33.31 1.05 -3.04
CA PRO A 97 34.75 0.96 -3.17
C PRO A 97 35.42 0.89 -1.79
N PHE A 98 36.39 0.00 -1.62
CA PHE A 98 37.12 -0.15 -0.35
C PHE A 98 37.75 1.17 0.11
N GLN A 99 38.22 2.01 -0.82
CA GLN A 99 38.75 3.33 -0.53
C GLN A 99 37.72 4.28 0.10
N GLU A 100 36.44 4.16 -0.27
CA GLU A 100 35.35 4.94 0.33
C GLU A 100 35.16 4.54 1.80
N ILE A 101 35.20 3.24 2.09
CA ILE A 101 35.10 2.70 3.46
C ILE A 101 36.28 3.16 4.31
N LEU A 102 37.51 3.02 3.79
CA LEU A 102 38.71 3.47 4.49
C LEU A 102 38.67 4.97 4.77
N ALA A 103 38.37 5.79 3.77
CA ALA A 103 38.32 7.25 3.90
C ALA A 103 37.26 7.72 4.91
N LEU A 104 36.16 6.97 5.06
CA LEU A 104 35.14 7.24 6.08
C LEU A 104 35.63 6.79 7.45
N PHE A 105 36.12 5.56 7.57
CA PHE A 105 36.49 4.99 8.86
C PHE A 105 37.67 5.70 9.50
N SER A 106 38.64 6.14 8.70
CA SER A 106 39.79 6.94 9.17
C SER A 106 39.40 8.27 9.82
N ARG A 107 38.17 8.78 9.62
CA ARG A 107 37.69 10.00 10.31
C ARG A 107 37.37 9.75 11.79
N TYR A 108 37.12 8.50 12.14
CA TYR A 108 36.73 8.07 13.49
C TYR A 108 37.88 7.36 14.22
N LEU A 109 38.86 6.87 13.47
CA LEU A 109 39.99 6.11 14.00
C LEU A 109 41.24 6.99 14.12
N PRO A 110 42.06 6.80 15.16
CA PRO A 110 43.41 7.34 15.18
C PRO A 110 44.25 6.81 14.02
N ASP A 111 45.20 7.59 13.51
CA ASP A 111 46.10 7.23 12.40
C ASP A 111 46.92 5.95 12.68
N THR A 112 47.05 5.56 13.94
CA THR A 112 47.76 4.35 14.38
C THR A 112 46.96 3.08 14.16
N LEU A 113 45.67 3.14 13.83
CA LEU A 113 44.81 1.97 13.65
C LEU A 113 44.49 1.73 12.18
N ASN A 114 44.73 0.50 11.73
CA ASN A 114 44.38 0.09 10.38
C ASN A 114 42.85 -0.13 10.26
N PRO A 115 42.12 0.69 9.48
CA PRO A 115 40.67 0.55 9.33
C PRO A 115 40.27 -0.77 8.65
N ARG A 116 41.19 -1.44 7.96
CA ARG A 116 40.94 -2.73 7.32
C ARG A 116 40.49 -3.80 8.31
N VAL A 117 40.97 -3.77 9.55
CA VAL A 117 40.56 -4.69 10.61
C VAL A 117 39.06 -4.60 10.89
N LEU A 118 38.47 -3.40 10.81
CA LEU A 118 37.02 -3.22 10.93
C LEU A 118 36.26 -3.76 9.73
N VAL A 119 36.78 -3.55 8.52
CA VAL A 119 36.15 -4.05 7.30
C VAL A 119 36.13 -5.58 7.31
N ASP A 120 37.27 -6.21 7.64
CA ASP A 120 37.39 -7.66 7.76
C ASP A 120 36.43 -8.21 8.84
N TYR A 121 36.25 -7.49 9.96
CA TYR A 121 35.25 -7.87 10.96
C TYR A 121 33.81 -7.78 10.44
N LEU A 122 33.46 -6.66 9.81
CA LEU A 122 32.11 -6.42 9.28
C LEU A 122 31.74 -7.43 8.19
N GLU A 123 32.72 -7.91 7.44
CA GLU A 123 32.58 -8.95 6.44
C GLU A 123 32.51 -10.36 7.05
N THR A 124 33.55 -10.76 7.80
CA THR A 124 33.72 -12.17 8.18
C THR A 124 32.95 -12.59 9.43
N ARG A 125 32.66 -11.65 10.34
CA ARG A 125 32.05 -11.98 11.65
C ARG A 125 30.69 -11.33 11.86
N ALA A 126 30.57 -10.02 11.63
CA ALA A 126 29.27 -9.36 11.74
C ALA A 126 28.36 -9.73 10.55
N GLY A 127 28.94 -10.06 9.39
CA GLY A 127 28.18 -10.37 8.19
C GLY A 127 27.29 -9.22 7.72
N LEU A 128 27.63 -7.98 8.06
CA LEU A 128 26.91 -6.78 7.61
C LEU A 128 27.37 -6.32 6.24
N LEU A 129 28.65 -6.56 5.92
CA LEU A 129 29.23 -6.35 4.61
C LEU A 129 29.55 -7.69 3.96
N ILE A 130 29.61 -7.70 2.63
CA ILE A 130 30.06 -8.82 1.82
C ILE A 130 31.05 -8.30 0.78
N GLY A 131 32.18 -8.98 0.60
CA GLY A 131 33.08 -8.76 -0.52
C GLY A 131 32.41 -9.13 -1.84
N ARG A 132 32.65 -8.32 -2.89
CA ARG A 132 32.12 -8.52 -4.24
C ARG A 132 33.26 -8.87 -5.20
N LYS A 133 33.79 -7.87 -5.90
CA LYS A 133 34.99 -7.99 -6.77
C LYS A 133 36.19 -7.43 -6.02
N GLU A 134 37.41 -7.54 -6.59
CA GLU A 134 38.62 -7.02 -5.94
C GLU A 134 38.45 -5.56 -5.50
N GLY A 135 38.47 -5.34 -4.18
CA GLY A 135 38.37 -4.01 -3.59
C GLY A 135 36.95 -3.39 -3.58
N THR A 136 35.89 -4.16 -3.79
CA THR A 136 34.50 -3.69 -3.63
C THR A 136 33.71 -4.50 -2.61
N TYR A 137 32.83 -3.81 -1.88
CA TYR A 137 31.97 -4.38 -0.85
C TYR A 137 30.52 -4.00 -1.11
N ALA A 138 29.58 -4.70 -0.50
CA ALA A 138 28.19 -4.27 -0.41
C ALA A 138 27.64 -4.62 0.96
N PHE A 139 26.53 -3.98 1.37
CA PHE A 139 25.77 -4.49 2.50
C PHE A 139 25.19 -5.86 2.16
N LEU A 140 25.12 -6.76 3.16
CA LEU A 140 24.56 -8.11 3.01
C LEU A 140 23.17 -8.05 2.35
N HIS A 141 22.37 -7.07 2.74
CA HIS A 141 21.10 -6.78 2.08
C HIS A 141 20.77 -5.29 2.11
N ARG A 142 20.03 -4.87 1.08
CA ARG A 142 19.55 -3.50 0.91
C ARG A 142 18.77 -2.96 2.11
N SER A 143 17.95 -3.79 2.74
CA SER A 143 17.18 -3.39 3.93
C SER A 143 18.04 -3.08 5.15
N PHE A 144 19.21 -3.71 5.31
CA PHE A 144 20.16 -3.30 6.35
C PHE A 144 20.76 -1.93 6.05
N GLN A 145 21.13 -1.69 4.78
CA GLN A 145 21.60 -0.38 4.34
C GLN A 145 20.54 0.71 4.58
N GLU A 146 19.28 0.46 4.22
CA GLU A 146 18.16 1.40 4.42
C GLU A 146 17.91 1.68 5.89
N TYR A 147 17.93 0.64 6.73
CA TYR A 147 17.74 0.79 8.17
C TYR A 147 18.89 1.56 8.84
N LEU A 148 20.14 1.27 8.47
CA LEU A 148 21.32 1.97 8.98
C LEU A 148 21.36 3.43 8.48
N ALA A 149 20.94 3.68 7.23
CA ALA A 149 20.78 5.04 6.70
C ALA A 149 19.69 5.82 7.45
N ALA A 150 18.56 5.16 7.77
CA ALA A 150 17.51 5.75 8.60
C ALA A 150 18.04 6.07 10.01
N SER A 151 18.82 5.15 10.59
CA SER A 151 19.45 5.36 11.89
C SER A 151 20.42 6.54 11.90
N TYR A 152 21.22 6.69 10.84
CA TYR A 152 22.08 7.85 10.67
C TYR A 152 21.28 9.16 10.68
N LEU A 153 20.18 9.22 9.92
CA LEU A 153 19.32 10.41 9.88
C LEU A 153 18.77 10.73 11.27
N THR A 154 18.20 9.75 11.95
CA THR A 154 17.61 9.93 13.29
C THR A 154 18.64 10.35 14.34
N ASN A 155 19.85 9.79 14.30
CA ASN A 155 20.88 10.03 15.32
C ASN A 155 21.69 11.32 15.07
N THR A 156 21.72 11.81 13.83
CA THR A 156 22.62 12.91 13.42
C THR A 156 21.88 14.24 13.21
N TYR A 157 20.65 14.19 12.69
CA TYR A 157 19.90 15.41 12.34
C TYR A 157 19.01 15.84 13.50
N GLY A 158 19.21 17.06 14.00
CA GLY A 158 18.37 17.64 15.05
C GLY A 158 16.93 17.91 14.62
N ASP A 159 16.69 18.13 13.33
CA ASP A 159 15.36 18.20 12.71
C ASP A 159 15.18 17.06 11.70
N LEU A 160 14.75 15.91 12.22
CA LEU A 160 14.52 14.72 11.39
C LEU A 160 13.39 14.94 10.38
N ALA A 161 12.35 15.73 10.71
CA ALA A 161 11.25 15.98 9.80
C ALA A 161 11.74 16.71 8.54
N GLN A 162 12.57 17.75 8.72
CA GLN A 162 13.15 18.47 7.60
C GLN A 162 14.11 17.59 6.79
N ALA A 163 14.98 16.81 7.46
CA ALA A 163 15.88 15.89 6.77
C ALA A 163 15.12 14.87 5.90
N LEU A 164 14.07 14.26 6.43
CA LEU A 164 13.22 13.31 5.70
C LEU A 164 12.51 13.98 4.52
N ARG A 165 11.95 15.18 4.71
CA ARG A 165 11.29 15.94 3.64
C ARG A 165 12.23 16.18 2.46
N GLU A 166 13.44 16.64 2.71
CA GLU A 166 14.42 16.92 1.64
C GLU A 166 14.78 15.65 0.84
N ARG A 167 14.88 14.49 1.52
CA ARG A 167 15.19 13.23 0.84
C ARG A 167 14.02 12.71 0.01
N VAL A 168 12.80 12.79 0.53
CA VAL A 168 11.59 12.46 -0.21
C VAL A 168 11.40 13.40 -1.41
N GLN A 169 11.74 14.69 -1.27
CA GLN A 169 11.71 15.66 -2.37
C GLN A 169 12.73 15.34 -3.47
N ALA A 170 13.90 14.81 -3.10
CA ALA A 170 14.92 14.41 -4.06
C ALA A 170 14.51 13.15 -4.84
N ASP A 171 14.09 12.10 -4.14
CA ASP A 171 13.55 10.88 -4.76
C ASP A 171 12.62 10.13 -3.78
N PRO A 172 11.30 10.23 -3.95
CA PRO A 172 10.34 9.66 -3.02
C PRO A 172 10.30 8.13 -3.06
N THR A 173 10.63 7.52 -4.20
CA THR A 173 10.64 6.06 -4.36
C THR A 173 11.89 5.47 -3.73
N TRP A 174 13.04 6.09 -3.96
CA TRP A 174 14.33 5.65 -3.42
C TRP A 174 14.40 5.76 -1.90
N TRP A 175 13.96 6.90 -1.35
CA TRP A 175 14.04 7.18 0.09
C TRP A 175 12.86 6.64 0.90
N ARG A 176 11.91 5.96 0.27
CA ARG A 176 10.69 5.42 0.91
C ARG A 176 10.99 4.57 2.15
N GLU A 177 11.81 3.54 2.01
CA GLU A 177 12.06 2.61 3.13
C GLU A 177 12.88 3.29 4.24
N VAL A 178 13.82 4.16 3.88
CA VAL A 178 14.57 4.98 4.85
C VAL A 178 13.62 5.90 5.63
N PHE A 179 12.63 6.49 4.95
CA PHE A 179 11.60 7.32 5.58
C PHE A 179 10.78 6.52 6.59
N LEU A 180 10.20 5.39 6.18
CA LEU A 180 9.34 4.58 7.04
C LEU A 180 10.11 4.03 8.25
N LEU A 181 11.33 3.50 8.01
CA LEU A 181 12.20 3.02 9.09
C LEU A 181 12.69 4.16 9.98
N GLY A 182 12.91 5.37 9.44
CA GLY A 182 13.31 6.55 10.19
C GLY A 182 12.22 7.05 11.14
N ILE A 183 10.95 7.02 10.71
CA ILE A 183 9.81 7.32 11.58
C ILE A 183 9.67 6.25 12.67
N GLY A 184 9.70 4.95 12.29
CA GLY A 184 9.65 3.85 13.26
C GLY A 184 10.80 3.90 14.27
N LYS A 185 12.01 4.25 13.81
CA LYS A 185 13.20 4.44 14.65
C LYS A 185 13.29 5.82 15.31
N ALA A 186 12.36 6.73 15.11
CA ALA A 186 12.22 7.92 15.98
C ALA A 186 11.41 7.61 17.25
N ALA A 187 10.75 6.45 17.29
CA ALA A 187 10.11 5.90 18.50
C ALA A 187 11.05 5.57 19.70
N PRO A 188 12.40 5.55 19.64
CA PRO A 188 13.28 5.53 20.80
C PRO A 188 13.18 6.79 21.68
N GLY A 189 12.45 7.83 21.25
CA GLY A 189 11.95 8.93 22.10
C GLY A 189 10.49 8.78 22.54
N GLY A 190 9.86 7.64 22.23
CA GLY A 190 8.44 7.34 22.39
C GLY A 190 7.60 7.65 21.15
N TYR A 191 6.41 7.06 21.09
CA TYR A 191 5.39 7.29 20.06
C TYR A 191 5.12 8.79 19.79
N ALA A 192 5.19 9.64 20.83
CA ALA A 192 4.98 11.07 20.72
C ALA A 192 5.96 11.76 19.75
N ALA A 193 7.22 11.33 19.70
CA ALA A 193 8.21 11.90 18.79
C ALA A 193 7.89 11.57 17.33
N ALA A 194 7.49 10.33 17.04
CA ALA A 194 7.08 9.91 15.71
C ALA A 194 5.84 10.69 15.23
N VAL A 195 4.84 10.85 16.11
CA VAL A 195 3.63 11.65 15.84
C VAL A 195 3.97 13.12 15.58
N ASP A 196 4.84 13.73 16.38
CA ASP A 196 5.29 15.12 16.16
C ASP A 196 5.99 15.28 14.80
N ILE A 197 6.84 14.33 14.41
CA ILE A 197 7.47 14.35 13.08
C ILE A 197 6.41 14.27 11.97
N LEU A 198 5.43 13.35 12.07
CA LEU A 198 4.35 13.25 11.08
C LEU A 198 3.53 14.55 11.00
N ASN A 199 3.24 15.18 12.15
CA ASN A 199 2.57 16.47 12.21
C ASN A 199 3.33 17.58 11.47
N ARG A 200 4.66 17.64 11.65
CA ARG A 200 5.53 18.63 10.98
C ARG A 200 5.68 18.35 9.49
N LEU A 201 5.64 17.08 9.09
CA LEU A 201 5.73 16.66 7.69
C LEU A 201 4.44 17.02 6.92
N LEU A 202 3.28 16.85 7.54
CA LEU A 202 1.96 17.16 6.97
C LEU A 202 1.12 18.05 7.92
N PRO A 203 1.45 19.36 8.02
CA PRO A 203 0.79 20.27 8.95
C PRO A 203 -0.64 20.63 8.52
N GLN A 204 -0.92 20.54 7.22
CA GLN A 204 -2.20 20.84 6.61
C GLN A 204 -2.53 19.82 5.51
N PRO A 205 -3.82 19.62 5.18
CA PRO A 205 -4.19 18.75 4.08
C PRO A 205 -3.61 19.21 2.75
N VAL A 206 -3.19 18.26 1.92
CA VAL A 206 -2.82 18.56 0.53
C VAL A 206 -4.04 18.97 -0.29
N ASN A 207 -3.81 19.76 -1.34
CA ASN A 207 -4.86 20.29 -2.19
C ASN A 207 -4.37 20.48 -3.63
N ALA A 208 -5.19 21.10 -4.48
CA ALA A 208 -4.90 21.28 -5.91
C ALA A 208 -3.64 22.11 -6.19
N ASN A 209 -3.17 22.91 -5.23
CA ASN A 209 -1.95 23.71 -5.34
C ASN A 209 -0.71 23.00 -4.77
N SER A 210 -0.87 21.81 -4.17
CA SER A 210 0.25 21.02 -3.64
C SER A 210 1.11 20.46 -4.77
N SER A 211 2.43 20.47 -4.59
CA SER A 211 3.33 19.89 -5.57
C SER A 211 3.21 18.36 -5.60
N ALA A 212 3.62 17.71 -6.71
CA ALA A 212 3.67 16.25 -6.77
C ALA A 212 4.52 15.63 -5.63
N SER A 213 5.57 16.34 -5.18
CA SER A 213 6.37 15.90 -4.04
C SER A 213 5.60 15.97 -2.72
N ASP A 214 4.78 16.99 -2.50
CA ASP A 214 3.97 17.12 -1.28
C ASP A 214 2.89 16.02 -1.25
N LEU A 215 2.30 15.72 -2.41
CA LEU A 215 1.34 14.62 -2.54
C LEU A 215 1.99 13.27 -2.19
N ARG A 216 3.19 12.99 -2.71
CA ARG A 216 3.93 11.75 -2.38
C ARG A 216 4.36 11.70 -0.91
N LEU A 217 4.78 12.84 -0.35
CA LEU A 217 5.07 12.93 1.07
C LEU A 217 3.82 12.60 1.91
N ALA A 218 2.65 13.08 1.54
CA ALA A 218 1.39 12.73 2.22
C ALA A 218 1.08 11.22 2.13
N VAL A 219 1.38 10.56 1.00
CA VAL A 219 1.27 9.09 0.89
C VAL A 219 2.22 8.38 1.87
N LEU A 220 3.48 8.82 1.98
CA LEU A 220 4.45 8.24 2.91
C LEU A 220 4.08 8.48 4.38
N VAL A 221 3.59 9.68 4.71
CA VAL A 221 3.03 9.99 6.04
C VAL A 221 1.83 9.08 6.33
N GLY A 222 1.00 8.80 5.32
CA GLY A 222 -0.11 7.84 5.39
C GLY A 222 0.34 6.45 5.81
N GLN A 223 1.35 5.92 5.12
CA GLN A 223 1.93 4.60 5.40
C GLN A 223 2.60 4.55 6.77
N ALA A 224 3.35 5.57 7.14
CA ALA A 224 3.93 5.67 8.48
C ALA A 224 2.84 5.71 9.57
N GLY A 225 1.72 6.40 9.31
CA GLY A 225 0.58 6.43 10.21
C GLY A 225 -0.10 5.06 10.39
N VAL A 226 -0.13 4.25 9.33
CA VAL A 226 -0.58 2.85 9.41
C VAL A 226 0.38 2.02 10.25
N ASP A 227 1.70 2.13 10.01
CA ASP A 227 2.72 1.38 10.75
C ASP A 227 2.69 1.73 12.25
N LEU A 228 2.39 3.00 12.58
CA LEU A 228 2.22 3.47 13.97
C LEU A 228 0.87 3.14 14.60
N ARG A 229 -0.05 2.51 13.86
CA ARG A 229 -1.42 2.20 14.32
C ARG A 229 -2.16 3.43 14.85
N LEU A 230 -2.03 4.55 14.13
CA LEU A 230 -2.64 5.83 14.53
C LEU A 230 -4.15 5.74 14.83
N PRO A 231 -4.98 5.03 14.04
CA PRO A 231 -6.41 4.94 14.30
C PRO A 231 -6.72 4.31 15.66
N GLU A 232 -6.10 3.17 15.98
CA GLU A 232 -6.32 2.47 17.24
C GLU A 232 -5.83 3.31 18.42
N ARG A 233 -4.65 3.92 18.29
CA ARG A 233 -4.10 4.83 19.33
C ARG A 233 -4.97 6.06 19.55
N ALA A 234 -5.51 6.64 18.49
CA ALA A 234 -6.41 7.78 18.57
C ALA A 234 -7.75 7.42 19.25
N ALA A 235 -8.23 6.18 19.05
CA ALA A 235 -9.41 5.67 19.74
C ALA A 235 -9.16 5.35 21.22
N GLU A 236 -8.01 4.74 21.54
CA GLU A 236 -7.64 4.36 22.91
C GLU A 236 -7.30 5.56 23.81
N SER A 237 -6.56 6.55 23.29
CA SER A 237 -6.08 7.69 24.08
C SER A 237 -7.13 8.77 24.30
N GLY A 238 -8.10 8.91 23.38
CA GLY A 238 -9.05 10.03 23.37
C GLY A 238 -8.41 11.40 23.09
N GLU A 239 -7.14 11.45 22.66
CA GLU A 239 -6.44 12.71 22.40
C GLU A 239 -6.99 13.41 21.15
N ALA A 240 -7.61 14.58 21.34
CA ALA A 240 -8.17 15.39 20.25
C ALA A 240 -7.13 15.71 19.15
N PHE A 241 -5.86 15.88 19.54
CA PHE A 241 -4.77 16.14 18.61
C PHE A 241 -4.57 14.99 17.60
N LEU A 242 -4.59 13.74 18.07
CA LEU A 242 -4.44 12.57 17.18
C LEU A 242 -5.63 12.46 16.22
N GLN A 243 -6.85 12.77 16.68
CA GLN A 243 -8.04 12.78 15.83
C GLN A 243 -7.95 13.84 14.73
N VAL A 244 -7.49 15.06 15.07
CA VAL A 244 -7.28 16.13 14.08
C VAL A 244 -6.19 15.73 13.08
N MET A 245 -5.09 15.14 13.54
CA MET A 245 -4.03 14.67 12.64
C MET A 245 -4.53 13.58 11.69
N LEU A 246 -5.24 12.59 12.22
CA LEU A 246 -5.81 11.49 11.45
C LEU A 246 -6.79 12.00 10.40
N GLN A 247 -7.63 12.99 10.76
CA GLN A 247 -8.55 13.61 9.84
C GLN A 247 -7.82 14.32 8.68
N ARG A 248 -6.80 15.15 8.96
CA ARG A 248 -6.00 15.79 7.90
C ARG A 248 -5.33 14.79 6.97
N LEU A 249 -4.87 13.68 7.52
CA LEU A 249 -4.23 12.60 6.77
C LEU A 249 -5.24 11.90 5.84
N ARG A 250 -6.41 11.54 6.37
CA ARG A 250 -7.52 10.95 5.60
C ARG A 250 -7.97 11.87 4.46
N GLU A 251 -8.13 13.17 4.75
CA GLU A 251 -8.50 14.18 3.74
C GLU A 251 -7.48 14.28 2.62
N SER A 252 -6.19 14.23 2.97
CA SER A 252 -5.07 14.30 2.02
C SER A 252 -5.04 13.08 1.10
N LEU A 253 -5.14 11.88 1.66
CA LEU A 253 -5.14 10.65 0.88
C LEU A 253 -6.40 10.51 0.03
N ALA A 254 -7.56 10.89 0.55
CA ALA A 254 -8.81 10.93 -0.22
C ALA A 254 -8.68 11.88 -1.43
N PHE A 255 -8.12 13.08 -1.22
CA PHE A 255 -7.84 14.02 -2.30
C PHE A 255 -6.95 13.41 -3.40
N ILE A 256 -5.89 12.71 -3.02
CA ILE A 256 -4.96 12.06 -3.96
C ILE A 256 -5.66 10.96 -4.77
N VAL A 257 -6.49 10.15 -4.13
CA VAL A 257 -7.22 9.05 -4.79
C VAL A 257 -8.25 9.61 -5.78
N GLU A 258 -8.94 10.70 -5.44
CA GLU A 258 -10.06 11.24 -6.24
C GLU A 258 -9.62 12.11 -7.43
N THR A 259 -8.52 12.85 -7.31
CA THR A 259 -8.15 13.87 -8.31
C THR A 259 -7.29 13.36 -9.45
N GLY A 260 -6.74 12.15 -9.34
CA GLY A 260 -5.85 11.60 -10.36
C GLY A 260 -4.51 12.33 -10.47
N ALA A 261 -4.12 13.13 -9.46
CA ALA A 261 -2.91 13.96 -9.47
C ALA A 261 -1.58 13.15 -9.45
N LEU A 262 -1.65 11.87 -9.07
CA LEU A 262 -0.53 10.92 -9.09
C LEU A 262 -0.83 9.73 -10.02
N THR A 263 0.20 8.94 -10.33
CA THR A 263 0.06 7.74 -11.18
C THR A 263 -0.90 6.71 -10.56
N PRO A 264 -1.48 5.79 -11.35
CA PRO A 264 -2.35 4.74 -10.81
C PRO A 264 -1.71 3.91 -9.70
N ALA A 265 -0.41 3.62 -9.79
CA ALA A 265 0.32 2.87 -8.76
C ALA A 265 0.43 3.67 -7.45
N GLU A 266 0.78 4.95 -7.51
CA GLU A 266 0.86 5.82 -6.33
C GLU A 266 -0.51 6.05 -5.70
N ARG A 267 -1.57 6.17 -6.50
CA ARG A 267 -2.95 6.26 -5.98
C ARG A 267 -3.40 4.96 -5.31
N LEU A 268 -2.98 3.80 -5.82
CA LEU A 268 -3.24 2.52 -5.17
C LEU A 268 -2.62 2.49 -3.78
N GLU A 269 -1.37 2.94 -3.65
CA GLU A 269 -0.69 3.03 -2.35
C GLU A 269 -1.37 4.02 -1.40
N ALA A 270 -1.82 5.16 -1.91
CA ALA A 270 -2.61 6.13 -1.14
C ALA A 270 -3.94 5.51 -0.66
N GLY A 271 -4.62 4.76 -1.54
CA GLY A 271 -5.87 4.06 -1.22
C GLY A 271 -5.69 2.93 -0.21
N ASP A 272 -4.59 2.17 -0.29
CA ASP A 272 -4.25 1.13 0.69
C ASP A 272 -3.99 1.73 2.08
N ALA A 273 -3.29 2.86 2.15
CA ALA A 273 -3.08 3.58 3.41
C ALA A 273 -4.40 4.16 3.95
N LEU A 274 -5.19 4.82 3.08
CA LEU A 274 -6.47 5.41 3.44
C LEU A 274 -7.44 4.38 4.00
N GLY A 275 -7.56 3.21 3.36
CA GLY A 275 -8.44 2.14 3.81
C GLY A 275 -8.11 1.63 5.22
N LYS A 276 -6.82 1.52 5.55
CA LYS A 276 -6.37 1.13 6.90
C LYS A 276 -6.50 2.24 7.93
N LEU A 277 -6.38 3.49 7.50
CA LEU A 277 -6.58 4.66 8.37
C LEU A 277 -8.06 4.98 8.60
N GLY A 278 -8.98 4.41 7.83
CA GLY A 278 -10.41 4.72 7.82
C GLY A 278 -10.73 5.72 6.71
N ASP A 279 -11.41 5.25 5.67
CA ASP A 279 -11.72 6.03 4.48
C ASP A 279 -12.99 6.87 4.67
N PRO A 280 -12.90 8.22 4.75
CA PRO A 280 -14.04 9.08 5.03
C PRO A 280 -15.01 9.19 3.85
N ARG A 281 -14.67 8.64 2.69
CA ARG A 281 -15.54 8.67 1.51
C ARG A 281 -16.71 7.69 1.64
N PHE A 282 -16.60 6.68 2.51
CA PHE A 282 -17.59 5.65 2.73
C PHE A 282 -18.20 5.78 4.13
N ASP A 283 -19.50 5.58 4.23
CA ASP A 283 -20.24 5.68 5.49
C ASP A 283 -20.55 4.30 6.08
N PRO A 284 -19.94 3.93 7.23
CA PRO A 284 -20.18 2.64 7.87
C PRO A 284 -21.65 2.38 8.21
N ASP A 285 -22.42 3.42 8.54
CA ASP A 285 -23.83 3.33 8.92
C ASP A 285 -24.75 3.16 7.69
N ARG A 286 -24.20 3.30 6.48
CA ARG A 286 -24.91 3.16 5.20
C ARG A 286 -24.28 2.09 4.32
N LEU A 287 -24.01 0.91 4.90
CA LEU A 287 -23.42 -0.24 4.19
C LEU A 287 -22.08 0.07 3.51
N HIS A 288 -21.32 1.03 4.03
CA HIS A 288 -20.11 1.55 3.39
C HIS A 288 -20.37 2.06 1.97
N LEU A 289 -21.53 2.65 1.71
CA LEU A 289 -21.80 3.36 0.47
C LEU A 289 -21.11 4.73 0.48
N PRO A 290 -20.65 5.24 -0.69
CA PRO A 290 -20.00 6.54 -0.74
C PRO A 290 -20.94 7.68 -0.34
N VAL A 291 -20.47 8.61 0.50
CA VAL A 291 -21.25 9.75 1.01
C VAL A 291 -20.66 11.11 0.64
N LEU A 292 -19.36 11.19 0.35
CA LEU A 292 -18.69 12.44 0.02
C LEU A 292 -18.10 12.35 -1.38
N LEU A 293 -18.55 13.23 -2.29
CA LEU A 293 -17.86 13.50 -3.55
C LEU A 293 -17.52 15.00 -3.58
N ARG A 294 -16.24 15.37 -3.46
CA ARG A 294 -15.84 16.78 -3.54
C ARG A 294 -16.37 17.42 -4.84
N GLY A 295 -17.04 18.56 -4.70
CA GLY A 295 -17.51 19.38 -5.84
C GLY A 295 -18.83 18.93 -6.48
N GLN A 296 -19.50 17.90 -5.96
CA GLN A 296 -20.87 17.57 -6.36
C GLN A 296 -21.84 18.21 -5.36
N PRO A 297 -22.86 18.96 -5.79
CA PRO A 297 -23.93 19.38 -4.89
C PRO A 297 -24.63 18.15 -4.27
N GLU A 298 -24.94 18.24 -2.98
CA GLU A 298 -25.77 17.26 -2.23
C GLU A 298 -27.05 16.87 -3.01
N PRO A 299 -27.48 15.58 -3.00
CA PRO A 299 -26.75 14.34 -2.76
C PRO A 299 -26.60 13.56 -4.08
N ALA A 300 -25.37 13.22 -4.49
CA ALA A 300 -25.22 12.06 -5.37
C ALA A 300 -25.68 10.84 -4.54
N PRO A 301 -26.81 10.18 -4.85
CA PRO A 301 -27.39 9.19 -3.96
C PRO A 301 -26.40 8.05 -3.81
N LEU A 302 -25.85 7.87 -2.61
CA LEU A 302 -25.04 6.69 -2.23
C LEU A 302 -23.88 6.37 -3.20
N GLY A 303 -23.27 7.40 -3.80
CA GLY A 303 -22.13 7.24 -4.73
C GLY A 303 -22.50 6.82 -6.16
N PHE A 304 -23.77 6.91 -6.55
CA PHE A 304 -24.22 6.69 -7.92
C PHE A 304 -24.11 7.95 -8.78
N VAL A 305 -23.78 7.75 -10.05
CA VAL A 305 -23.68 8.79 -11.08
C VAL A 305 -24.83 8.61 -12.07
N ARG A 306 -25.50 9.72 -12.38
CA ARG A 306 -26.60 9.77 -13.34
C ARG A 306 -26.09 9.72 -14.77
N ILE A 307 -26.64 8.83 -15.57
CA ILE A 307 -26.47 8.80 -17.02
C ILE A 307 -27.80 9.23 -17.66
N PRO A 308 -27.87 10.43 -18.28
CA PRO A 308 -29.10 10.92 -18.90
C PRO A 308 -29.59 10.02 -20.03
N ALA A 309 -30.90 10.02 -20.28
CA ALA A 309 -31.45 9.39 -21.47
C ALA A 309 -30.93 10.10 -22.74
N GLY A 310 -30.56 9.34 -23.76
CA GLY A 310 -30.00 9.91 -24.98
C GLY A 310 -29.47 8.89 -25.97
N ASP A 311 -28.95 9.42 -27.08
CA ASP A 311 -28.21 8.63 -28.06
C ASP A 311 -26.72 8.71 -27.77
N TYR A 312 -26.07 7.56 -27.73
CA TYR A 312 -24.65 7.42 -27.44
C TYR A 312 -23.96 6.56 -28.51
N TRP A 313 -22.65 6.72 -28.62
CA TRP A 313 -21.83 5.84 -29.46
C TRP A 313 -21.34 4.64 -28.66
N LEU A 314 -21.41 3.45 -29.27
CA LEU A 314 -20.91 2.19 -28.73
C LEU A 314 -20.06 1.47 -29.78
N GLY A 315 -19.01 0.79 -29.35
CA GLY A 315 -18.06 0.08 -30.22
C GLY A 315 -16.85 0.94 -30.61
N SER A 316 -16.03 0.39 -31.52
CA SER A 316 -14.75 0.94 -31.96
C SER A 316 -14.78 1.31 -33.46
N PRO A 317 -14.13 2.42 -33.89
CA PRO A 317 -14.01 2.77 -35.31
C PRO A 317 -13.32 1.67 -36.10
N ASP A 318 -13.75 1.40 -37.33
CA ASP A 318 -13.22 0.29 -38.16
C ASP A 318 -11.70 0.36 -38.41
N ASP A 319 -11.08 1.55 -38.28
CA ASP A 319 -9.64 1.75 -38.44
C ASP A 319 -8.83 1.60 -37.15
N ASP A 320 -9.47 1.31 -36.01
CA ASP A 320 -8.77 1.03 -34.75
C ASP A 320 -8.16 -0.37 -34.73
N LYS A 321 -6.87 -0.43 -35.04
CA LYS A 321 -6.07 -1.67 -35.06
C LYS A 321 -5.80 -2.29 -33.69
N THR A 322 -6.19 -1.64 -32.61
CA THR A 322 -6.03 -2.14 -31.22
C THR A 322 -7.30 -2.76 -30.65
N ALA A 323 -8.43 -2.58 -31.32
CA ALA A 323 -9.70 -3.18 -30.94
C ALA A 323 -9.80 -4.64 -31.42
N TYR A 324 -10.50 -5.47 -30.65
CA TYR A 324 -10.85 -6.82 -31.06
C TYR A 324 -12.04 -6.81 -32.03
N ASP A 325 -12.19 -7.89 -32.81
CA ASP A 325 -13.25 -8.01 -33.81
C ASP A 325 -14.67 -7.83 -33.22
N ASP A 326 -14.89 -8.23 -31.97
CA ASP A 326 -16.17 -8.12 -31.25
C ASP A 326 -16.44 -6.73 -30.65
N GLU A 327 -15.48 -5.80 -30.75
CA GLU A 327 -15.66 -4.39 -30.37
C GLU A 327 -16.17 -3.52 -31.54
N HIS A 328 -16.23 -4.06 -32.75
CA HIS A 328 -16.72 -3.36 -33.95
C HIS A 328 -18.15 -3.76 -34.33
N PRO A 329 -18.88 -2.91 -35.09
CA PRO A 329 -18.51 -1.57 -35.53
C PRO A 329 -18.93 -0.49 -34.53
N LEU A 330 -18.40 0.73 -34.69
CA LEU A 330 -18.92 1.91 -34.03
C LEU A 330 -20.34 2.22 -34.51
N HIS A 331 -21.33 2.21 -33.61
CA HIS A 331 -22.74 2.45 -33.94
C HIS A 331 -23.47 3.24 -32.84
N ARG A 332 -24.63 3.82 -33.18
CA ARG A 332 -25.46 4.58 -32.22
C ARG A 332 -26.43 3.68 -31.48
N VAL A 333 -26.51 3.86 -30.16
CA VAL A 333 -27.47 3.20 -29.27
C VAL A 333 -28.25 4.26 -28.51
N ARG A 334 -29.57 4.10 -28.44
CA ARG A 334 -30.43 4.94 -27.61
C ARG A 334 -30.63 4.29 -26.25
N LEU A 335 -30.21 4.96 -25.19
CA LEU A 335 -30.33 4.46 -23.81
C LEU A 335 -31.38 5.28 -23.03
N PRO A 336 -32.17 4.63 -22.17
CA PRO A 336 -32.97 5.34 -21.18
C PRO A 336 -32.05 6.01 -20.14
N GLU A 337 -32.63 6.84 -19.28
CA GLU A 337 -31.90 7.33 -18.11
C GLU A 337 -31.66 6.18 -17.12
N PHE A 338 -30.45 6.11 -16.57
CA PHE A 338 -30.12 5.17 -15.51
C PHE A 338 -29.02 5.73 -14.60
N TRP A 339 -28.74 5.01 -13.51
CA TRP A 339 -27.69 5.34 -12.55
C TRP A 339 -26.72 4.18 -12.42
N ILE A 340 -25.43 4.49 -12.33
CA ILE A 340 -24.35 3.52 -12.16
C ILE A 340 -23.42 3.94 -11.02
N ALA A 341 -22.93 2.99 -10.23
CA ALA A 341 -22.00 3.28 -9.14
C ALA A 341 -20.71 3.89 -9.68
N ARG A 342 -20.18 4.93 -9.02
CA ARG A 342 -18.91 5.56 -9.41
C ARG A 342 -17.71 4.62 -9.25
N TYR A 343 -17.76 3.78 -8.22
CA TYR A 343 -16.69 2.85 -7.87
C TYR A 343 -17.20 1.41 -7.98
N PRO A 344 -16.31 0.44 -8.30
CA PRO A 344 -16.62 -0.97 -8.12
C PRO A 344 -16.99 -1.27 -6.66
N VAL A 345 -17.84 -2.27 -6.46
CA VAL A 345 -18.23 -2.76 -5.13
C VAL A 345 -16.98 -3.22 -4.37
N THR A 346 -16.81 -2.78 -3.13
CA THR A 346 -15.67 -3.15 -2.28
C THR A 346 -15.91 -4.45 -1.52
N ASN A 347 -14.84 -5.07 -1.00
CA ASN A 347 -14.98 -6.22 -0.10
C ASN A 347 -15.80 -5.89 1.16
N GLU A 348 -15.67 -4.67 1.69
CA GLU A 348 -16.45 -4.22 2.84
C GLU A 348 -17.94 -4.15 2.52
N GLN A 349 -18.30 -3.58 1.36
CA GLN A 349 -19.68 -3.52 0.89
C GLN A 349 -20.26 -4.91 0.65
N PHE A 350 -19.47 -5.82 0.07
CA PHE A 350 -19.87 -7.21 -0.13
C PHE A 350 -19.96 -7.99 1.19
N ARG A 351 -19.23 -7.57 2.24
CA ARG A 351 -19.25 -8.24 3.55
C ARG A 351 -20.62 -8.12 4.19
N HIS A 352 -21.27 -6.97 4.08
CA HIS A 352 -22.65 -6.78 4.53
C HIS A 352 -23.62 -7.78 3.88
N PHE A 353 -23.43 -8.11 2.59
CA PHE A 353 -24.24 -9.12 1.90
C PHE A 353 -23.99 -10.53 2.47
N VAL A 354 -22.73 -10.91 2.66
CA VAL A 354 -22.36 -12.22 3.24
C VAL A 354 -22.92 -12.36 4.66
N GLU A 355 -22.69 -11.35 5.51
CA GLU A 355 -23.11 -11.36 6.92
C GLU A 355 -24.63 -11.31 7.09
N ALA A 356 -25.35 -10.69 6.16
CA ALA A 356 -26.80 -10.70 6.11
C ALA A 356 -27.40 -12.03 5.63
N GLY A 357 -26.59 -13.07 5.41
CA GLY A 357 -27.03 -14.38 4.93
C GLY A 357 -27.38 -14.40 3.44
N GLY A 358 -26.72 -13.55 2.64
CA GLY A 358 -26.98 -13.41 1.21
C GLY A 358 -26.76 -14.70 0.41
N TYR A 359 -25.85 -15.58 0.85
CA TYR A 359 -25.62 -16.88 0.23
C TYR A 359 -26.69 -17.91 0.61
N GLU A 360 -27.44 -17.69 1.69
CA GLU A 360 -28.47 -18.59 2.20
C GLU A 360 -29.87 -18.21 1.69
N ALA A 361 -30.04 -16.99 1.19
CA ALA A 361 -31.32 -16.44 0.80
C ALA A 361 -31.60 -16.61 -0.71
N GLU A 362 -32.26 -17.71 -1.08
CA GLU A 362 -32.66 -18.06 -2.47
C GLU A 362 -33.31 -16.89 -3.23
N ARG A 363 -34.11 -16.06 -2.56
CA ARG A 363 -34.83 -14.92 -3.16
C ARG A 363 -33.95 -13.91 -3.91
N TYR A 364 -32.65 -13.85 -3.60
CA TYR A 364 -31.72 -12.95 -4.29
C TYR A 364 -31.11 -13.58 -5.54
N TRP A 365 -31.20 -14.89 -5.71
CA TRP A 365 -30.53 -15.62 -6.77
C TRP A 365 -31.47 -15.87 -7.95
N THR A 366 -30.91 -15.94 -9.17
CA THR A 366 -31.64 -16.54 -10.29
C THR A 366 -31.78 -18.04 -10.06
N PRO A 367 -32.75 -18.73 -10.68
CA PRO A 367 -32.87 -20.19 -10.57
C PRO A 367 -31.57 -20.92 -10.90
N GLU A 368 -30.87 -20.51 -11.97
CA GLU A 368 -29.58 -21.08 -12.38
C GLU A 368 -28.47 -20.77 -11.38
N GLY A 369 -28.45 -19.54 -10.85
CA GLY A 369 -27.47 -19.13 -9.84
C GLY A 369 -27.66 -19.85 -8.52
N TRP A 370 -28.91 -20.12 -8.13
CA TRP A 370 -29.23 -20.89 -6.94
C TRP A 370 -28.83 -22.36 -7.08
N ALA A 371 -29.12 -22.98 -8.22
CA ALA A 371 -28.65 -24.33 -8.53
C ALA A 371 -27.11 -24.40 -8.52
N TRP A 372 -26.45 -23.42 -9.12
CA TRP A 372 -24.99 -23.29 -9.05
C TRP A 372 -24.52 -23.20 -7.59
N ARG A 373 -25.11 -22.31 -6.77
CA ARG A 373 -24.75 -22.13 -5.35
C ARG A 373 -24.92 -23.42 -4.56
N GLN A 374 -25.98 -24.19 -4.82
CA GLN A 374 -26.25 -25.47 -4.15
C GLN A 374 -25.30 -26.61 -4.55
N GLY A 375 -24.41 -26.40 -5.52
CA GLY A 375 -23.44 -27.41 -5.93
C GLY A 375 -23.94 -28.36 -7.02
N THR A 376 -25.00 -27.97 -7.76
CA THR A 376 -25.42 -28.72 -8.95
C THR A 376 -24.32 -28.64 -10.01
N GLU A 377 -23.75 -29.80 -10.36
CA GLU A 377 -22.83 -30.06 -11.49
C GLU A 377 -21.66 -29.06 -11.64
N PRO A 378 -20.69 -28.99 -10.70
CA PRO A 378 -19.50 -28.18 -10.90
C PRO A 378 -18.63 -28.79 -12.02
N ASP A 379 -18.58 -28.12 -13.16
CA ASP A 379 -17.63 -28.43 -14.23
C ASP A 379 -16.24 -27.88 -13.88
N PHE A 380 -15.28 -28.78 -13.68
CA PHE A 380 -13.89 -28.43 -13.41
C PHE A 380 -12.97 -28.59 -14.61
N SER A 381 -13.48 -29.02 -15.77
CA SER A 381 -12.69 -29.33 -16.95
C SER A 381 -11.76 -28.18 -17.38
N ALA A 382 -12.25 -26.94 -17.26
CA ALA A 382 -11.51 -25.74 -17.62
C ALA A 382 -10.26 -25.47 -16.74
N ILE A 383 -10.19 -26.02 -15.52
CA ILE A 383 -9.09 -25.77 -14.58
C ILE A 383 -8.22 -27.00 -14.31
N GLU A 384 -8.64 -28.19 -14.74
CA GLU A 384 -7.90 -29.44 -14.47
C GLU A 384 -6.50 -29.49 -15.09
N THR A 385 -6.34 -28.86 -16.26
CA THR A 385 -5.06 -28.78 -16.97
C THR A 385 -4.15 -27.66 -16.46
N HIS A 386 -4.59 -26.86 -15.47
CA HIS A 386 -3.78 -25.77 -14.94
C HIS A 386 -2.47 -26.32 -14.32
N PRO A 387 -1.31 -25.67 -14.57
CA PRO A 387 -0.01 -26.16 -14.10
C PRO A 387 0.14 -26.06 -12.58
N ASP A 388 -0.47 -25.05 -11.95
CA ASP A 388 -0.48 -24.88 -10.50
C ASP A 388 -1.56 -25.76 -9.87
N LYS A 389 -1.15 -26.91 -9.31
CA LYS A 389 -2.05 -27.90 -8.69
C LYS A 389 -2.63 -27.44 -7.35
N ASP A 390 -1.93 -26.57 -6.63
CA ASP A 390 -2.45 -26.01 -5.38
C ASP A 390 -3.59 -25.02 -5.67
N LEU A 391 -3.45 -24.20 -6.72
CA LEU A 391 -4.52 -23.33 -7.19
C LEU A 391 -5.75 -24.13 -7.62
N VAL A 392 -5.57 -25.23 -8.37
CA VAL A 392 -6.68 -26.13 -8.75
C VAL A 392 -7.39 -26.67 -7.51
N ARG A 393 -6.65 -27.16 -6.51
CA ARG A 393 -7.23 -27.69 -5.26
C ARG A 393 -8.02 -26.61 -4.53
N GLN A 394 -7.42 -25.44 -4.30
CA GLN A 394 -8.07 -24.32 -3.60
C GLN A 394 -9.33 -23.86 -4.32
N HIS A 395 -9.31 -23.82 -5.65
CA HIS A 395 -10.48 -23.49 -6.44
C HIS A 395 -11.58 -24.54 -6.30
N LYS A 396 -11.25 -25.83 -6.39
CA LYS A 396 -12.23 -26.93 -6.17
C LYS A 396 -12.85 -26.86 -4.77
N GLU A 397 -12.04 -26.67 -3.74
CA GLU A 397 -12.51 -26.50 -2.35
C GLU A 397 -13.45 -25.30 -2.21
N TRP A 398 -13.12 -24.17 -2.82
CA TRP A 398 -13.99 -22.98 -2.84
C TRP A 398 -15.31 -23.24 -3.55
N VAL A 399 -15.28 -23.87 -4.74
CA VAL A 399 -16.48 -24.24 -5.50
C VAL A 399 -17.36 -25.24 -4.74
N LEU A 400 -16.80 -26.08 -3.89
CA LEU A 400 -17.60 -26.99 -3.05
C LEU A 400 -18.14 -26.30 -1.79
N GLY A 401 -17.49 -25.23 -1.31
CA GLY A 401 -17.82 -24.50 -0.08
C GLY A 401 -18.31 -23.07 -0.29
N ARG A 402 -19.00 -22.77 -1.40
CA ARG A 402 -19.36 -21.40 -1.85
C ARG A 402 -20.25 -20.65 -0.84
N SER A 403 -19.63 -19.90 0.05
CA SER A 403 -20.27 -19.02 1.03
C SER A 403 -19.73 -17.60 1.00
N ARG A 404 -18.75 -17.34 0.13
CA ARG A 404 -18.02 -16.08 0.01
C ARG A 404 -17.22 -16.07 -1.31
N PRO A 405 -16.77 -14.89 -1.78
CA PRO A 405 -15.91 -14.75 -2.95
C PRO A 405 -14.61 -15.57 -2.87
N HIS A 406 -14.05 -15.95 -4.01
CA HIS A 406 -12.88 -16.82 -4.08
C HIS A 406 -11.65 -16.27 -3.33
N TRP A 407 -11.40 -14.96 -3.45
CA TRP A 407 -10.24 -14.30 -2.85
C TRP A 407 -10.52 -13.61 -1.51
N TRP A 408 -11.58 -14.00 -0.81
CA TRP A 408 -12.06 -13.31 0.39
C TRP A 408 -11.02 -13.16 1.51
N GLY A 409 -10.22 -14.22 1.75
CA GLY A 409 -9.16 -14.24 2.77
C GLY A 409 -7.79 -13.87 2.25
N ASP A 410 -7.67 -13.49 0.97
CA ASP A 410 -6.37 -13.22 0.36
C ASP A 410 -5.83 -11.86 0.84
N PRO A 411 -4.59 -11.76 1.36
CA PRO A 411 -4.05 -10.50 1.87
C PRO A 411 -3.90 -9.40 0.80
N LYS A 412 -3.77 -9.78 -0.48
CA LYS A 412 -3.67 -8.85 -1.60
C LYS A 412 -5.05 -8.44 -2.07
N TRP A 413 -6.01 -9.35 -2.17
CA TRP A 413 -7.29 -9.03 -2.81
C TRP A 413 -8.46 -8.79 -1.85
N GLY A 414 -8.41 -9.34 -0.64
CA GLY A 414 -9.49 -9.30 0.37
C GLY A 414 -9.51 -8.08 1.29
N ALA A 415 -8.67 -7.05 1.03
CA ALA A 415 -8.67 -5.85 1.88
C ALA A 415 -10.00 -5.08 1.73
N ALA A 416 -10.52 -4.55 2.85
CA ALA A 416 -11.85 -3.95 2.98
C ALA A 416 -12.22 -2.97 1.85
N THR A 417 -11.37 -1.99 1.57
CA THR A 417 -11.62 -0.93 0.59
C THR A 417 -11.26 -1.30 -0.85
N ARG A 418 -10.71 -2.51 -1.09
CA ARG A 418 -10.42 -2.99 -2.44
C ARG A 418 -11.69 -3.48 -3.13
N PRO A 419 -11.79 -3.38 -4.47
CA PRO A 419 -12.86 -4.02 -5.21
C PRO A 419 -12.95 -5.51 -4.90
N VAL A 420 -14.17 -6.01 -4.69
CA VAL A 420 -14.41 -7.45 -4.56
C VAL A 420 -14.06 -8.13 -5.89
N VAL A 421 -13.29 -9.21 -5.82
CA VAL A 421 -12.85 -9.99 -6.98
C VAL A 421 -13.02 -11.48 -6.73
N GLY A 422 -13.05 -12.27 -7.81
CA GLY A 422 -13.29 -13.71 -7.71
C GLY A 422 -14.74 -14.04 -7.37
N ILE A 423 -15.68 -13.19 -7.83
CA ILE A 423 -17.12 -13.46 -7.82
C ILE A 423 -17.57 -13.88 -9.21
N THR A 424 -18.60 -14.70 -9.26
CA THR A 424 -19.32 -15.07 -10.48
C THR A 424 -20.34 -14.02 -10.88
N TRP A 425 -20.85 -14.14 -12.11
CA TRP A 425 -21.98 -13.35 -12.57
C TRP A 425 -23.23 -13.56 -11.68
N TYR A 426 -23.47 -14.78 -11.20
CA TYR A 426 -24.59 -15.10 -10.29
C TYR A 426 -24.45 -14.38 -8.94
N GLU A 427 -23.27 -14.42 -8.34
CA GLU A 427 -22.98 -13.71 -7.08
C GLU A 427 -23.14 -12.19 -7.25
N ALA A 428 -22.69 -11.64 -8.39
CA ALA A 428 -22.90 -10.23 -8.70
C ALA A 428 -24.39 -9.89 -8.73
N LEU A 429 -25.21 -10.64 -9.48
CA LEU A 429 -26.66 -10.40 -9.52
C LEU A 429 -27.33 -10.54 -8.16
N ALA A 430 -26.95 -11.55 -7.36
CA ALA A 430 -27.51 -11.75 -6.03
C ALA A 430 -27.18 -10.58 -5.09
N TYR A 431 -25.95 -10.09 -5.15
CA TYR A 431 -25.56 -8.88 -4.44
C TYR A 431 -26.38 -7.66 -4.88
N CYS A 432 -26.58 -7.47 -6.18
CA CYS A 432 -27.36 -6.35 -6.72
C CYS A 432 -28.83 -6.40 -6.26
N ALA A 433 -29.43 -7.59 -6.25
CA ALA A 433 -30.80 -7.80 -5.78
C ALA A 433 -30.93 -7.47 -4.28
N TRP A 434 -30.01 -7.98 -3.46
CA TRP A 434 -29.95 -7.68 -2.03
C TRP A 434 -29.75 -6.19 -1.76
N LEU A 435 -28.77 -5.56 -2.41
CA LEU A 435 -28.47 -4.14 -2.23
C LEU A 435 -29.66 -3.26 -2.65
N GLY A 436 -30.36 -3.64 -3.72
CA GLY A 436 -31.59 -2.96 -4.15
C GLY A 436 -32.66 -2.94 -3.06
N GLU A 437 -32.87 -4.06 -2.36
CA GLU A 437 -33.79 -4.15 -1.22
C GLU A 437 -33.34 -3.23 -0.06
N GLN A 438 -32.04 -3.23 0.26
CA GLN A 438 -31.49 -2.37 1.31
C GLN A 438 -31.64 -0.87 0.99
N ILE A 439 -31.31 -0.47 -0.24
CA ILE A 439 -31.46 0.92 -0.69
C ILE A 439 -32.93 1.34 -0.64
N ALA A 440 -33.85 0.48 -1.06
CA ALA A 440 -35.28 0.76 -0.96
C ALA A 440 -35.71 0.96 0.51
N ALA A 441 -35.22 0.14 1.44
CA ALA A 441 -35.49 0.31 2.87
C ALA A 441 -34.98 1.66 3.42
N PHE A 442 -33.74 2.05 3.09
CA PHE A 442 -33.19 3.37 3.45
C PHE A 442 -34.04 4.52 2.88
N SER A 443 -34.50 4.34 1.65
CA SER A 443 -35.33 5.34 0.95
C SER A 443 -36.64 5.62 1.67
N HIS A 444 -37.29 4.57 2.17
CA HIS A 444 -38.52 4.69 2.93
C HIS A 444 -38.30 5.33 4.31
N GLN A 445 -37.19 5.01 5.00
CA GLN A 445 -36.85 5.61 6.30
C GLN A 445 -36.59 7.12 6.20
N VAL A 446 -35.80 7.55 5.20
CA VAL A 446 -35.50 8.98 4.98
C VAL A 446 -36.76 9.75 4.57
N SER A 447 -37.62 9.15 3.73
CA SER A 447 -38.87 9.79 3.31
C SER A 447 -39.81 10.01 4.51
N ALA A 448 -39.93 9.03 5.40
CA ALA A 448 -40.75 9.13 6.61
C ALA A 448 -40.24 10.22 7.59
N GLN A 449 -38.93 10.37 7.76
CA GLN A 449 -38.34 11.42 8.59
C GLN A 449 -38.49 12.82 7.96
N SER A 450 -38.36 12.93 6.63
CA SER A 450 -38.50 14.20 5.91
C SER A 450 -39.95 14.74 5.87
N GLU A 451 -40.94 13.85 5.94
CA GLU A 451 -42.36 14.23 6.04
C GLU A 451 -42.73 14.80 7.42
N GLU A 452 -42.06 14.36 8.50
CA GLU A 452 -42.19 14.97 9.85
C GLU A 452 -41.49 16.34 9.95
N GLU A 453 -40.41 16.57 9.18
CA GLU A 453 -39.61 17.81 9.22
C GLU A 453 -39.94 18.82 8.09
N GLY A 454 -40.91 18.52 7.23
CA GLY A 454 -41.39 19.44 6.18
C GLY A 454 -40.43 19.66 5.00
N ALA A 455 -39.47 18.76 4.77
CA ALA A 455 -38.50 18.85 3.67
C ALA A 455 -38.97 18.09 2.43
N SER A 456 -39.25 18.79 1.33
CA SER A 456 -39.67 18.16 0.07
C SER A 456 -38.49 17.56 -0.72
N GLY A 457 -38.46 16.23 -0.83
CA GLY A 457 -38.16 15.56 -2.10
C GLY A 457 -36.72 15.12 -2.38
N LEU A 458 -36.29 14.01 -1.79
CA LEU A 458 -35.36 13.10 -2.48
C LEU A 458 -36.16 12.10 -3.32
N ARG A 459 -36.13 12.24 -4.65
CA ARG A 459 -36.64 11.20 -5.56
C ARG A 459 -35.55 10.17 -5.78
N TRP A 460 -35.73 8.98 -5.20
CA TRP A 460 -34.84 7.84 -5.37
C TRP A 460 -34.90 7.28 -6.80
N PRO A 461 -33.77 6.85 -7.36
CA PRO A 461 -33.71 6.41 -8.75
C PRO A 461 -34.46 5.08 -8.94
N ARG A 462 -35.45 5.08 -9.83
CA ARG A 462 -35.99 3.83 -10.41
C ARG A 462 -34.98 3.32 -11.44
N GLY A 463 -34.44 2.12 -11.25
CA GLY A 463 -33.49 1.49 -12.17
C GLY A 463 -32.02 1.73 -11.80
N VAL A 464 -31.58 1.10 -10.71
CA VAL A 464 -30.16 1.02 -10.35
C VAL A 464 -29.54 -0.15 -11.11
N ILE A 465 -28.60 0.12 -12.02
CA ILE A 465 -27.81 -0.92 -12.66
C ILE A 465 -26.47 -0.98 -11.93
N VAL A 466 -26.32 -1.99 -11.08
CA VAL A 466 -25.02 -2.38 -10.55
C VAL A 466 -24.42 -3.34 -11.59
N SER A 467 -23.68 -2.80 -12.55
CA SER A 467 -23.07 -3.63 -13.59
C SER A 467 -21.80 -4.29 -13.03
N PRO A 468 -21.66 -5.62 -13.12
CA PRO A 468 -20.35 -6.24 -13.03
C PRO A 468 -19.55 -5.76 -14.24
N CYS A 469 -18.48 -5.01 -14.02
CA CYS A 469 -17.57 -4.61 -15.08
C CYS A 469 -16.90 -5.87 -15.66
N PRO A 470 -17.07 -6.21 -16.94
CA PRO A 470 -16.15 -7.12 -17.60
C PRO A 470 -14.86 -6.35 -17.87
N ALA A 471 -13.84 -6.57 -17.06
CA ALA A 471 -12.54 -5.94 -17.27
C ALA A 471 -11.81 -6.58 -18.46
N ARG A 472 -11.30 -5.75 -19.36
CA ARG A 472 -9.88 -5.75 -19.79
C ARG A 472 -9.58 -4.50 -20.65
N PRO A 473 -8.94 -3.45 -20.11
CA PRO A 473 -8.28 -2.44 -20.93
C PRO A 473 -6.79 -2.77 -21.01
N SER A 474 -6.34 -3.41 -22.09
CA SER A 474 -4.92 -3.48 -22.42
C SER A 474 -4.69 -2.79 -23.76
N GLY A 475 -4.61 -1.47 -23.73
CA GLY A 475 -4.21 -0.66 -24.88
C GLY A 475 -4.23 0.82 -24.53
N ARG A 476 -3.09 1.51 -24.66
CA ARG A 476 -3.05 2.98 -24.64
C ARG A 476 -3.68 3.47 -25.94
N ARG A 477 -4.89 4.03 -25.91
CA ARG A 477 -5.45 4.78 -27.04
C ARG A 477 -4.88 6.20 -27.05
N GLN A 478 -4.48 6.68 -28.23
CA GLN A 478 -4.18 8.10 -28.46
C GLN A 478 -5.49 8.89 -28.61
N PRO A 479 -5.52 10.19 -28.24
CA PRO A 479 -6.74 10.98 -28.23
C PRO A 479 -7.15 11.37 -29.66
N GLY A 480 -8.11 10.64 -30.22
CA GLY A 480 -8.72 10.93 -31.52
C GLY A 480 -10.24 10.86 -31.43
N ALA A 481 -10.89 12.01 -31.69
CA ALA A 481 -12.33 12.26 -31.80
C ALA A 481 -13.18 12.15 -30.51
N ALA A 482 -13.67 13.29 -30.05
CA ALA A 482 -14.59 13.45 -28.93
C ALA A 482 -16.00 12.97 -29.30
N PHE A 483 -16.27 11.68 -29.12
CA PHE A 483 -17.63 11.13 -29.18
C PHE A 483 -18.25 11.15 -27.78
N PRO A 484 -19.51 11.58 -27.63
CA PRO A 484 -20.21 11.44 -26.36
C PRO A 484 -20.45 9.95 -26.07
N LEU A 485 -19.63 9.39 -25.19
CA LEU A 485 -19.79 8.03 -24.66
C LEU A 485 -20.81 8.04 -23.50
N PRO A 486 -21.53 6.93 -23.25
CA PRO A 486 -22.53 6.84 -22.18
C PRO A 486 -21.98 7.22 -20.80
N TRP A 487 -20.69 6.97 -20.56
CA TRP A 487 -20.01 7.23 -19.29
C TRP A 487 -19.33 8.61 -19.21
N GLY A 488 -19.29 9.39 -20.31
CA GLY A 488 -18.82 10.78 -20.36
C GLY A 488 -17.35 11.03 -19.94
N GLU A 489 -16.91 12.29 -20.06
CA GLU A 489 -15.62 12.76 -19.51
C GLU A 489 -15.66 13.01 -17.99
N GLY A 490 -16.87 13.09 -17.40
CA GLY A 490 -17.11 13.49 -16.01
C GLY A 490 -16.79 12.43 -14.94
N LEU A 491 -16.55 11.18 -15.32
CA LEU A 491 -16.12 10.12 -14.40
C LEU A 491 -14.60 10.16 -14.10
N GLY A 492 -13.85 11.09 -14.69
CA GLY A 492 -12.40 11.17 -14.51
C GLY A 492 -11.65 9.98 -15.12
N VAL A 493 -12.33 9.14 -15.90
CA VAL A 493 -11.74 8.08 -16.72
C VAL A 493 -11.12 8.76 -17.93
N ARG A 494 -9.98 9.41 -17.73
CA ARG A 494 -9.05 9.65 -18.84
C ARG A 494 -8.47 8.28 -19.20
N ALA A 495 -8.72 7.85 -20.44
CA ALA A 495 -8.22 6.61 -21.02
C ALA A 495 -6.69 6.49 -20.90
#